data_AF-A0A1A0MUH0-F1
#
_entry.id   AF-A0A1A0MUH0-F1
#
_cell.length_a   1.000
_cell.length_b   1.000
_cell.length_c   1.000
_cell.angle_alpha   90.00
_cell.angle_beta   90.00
_cell.angle_gamma   90.00
#
_symmetry.space_group_name_H-M   'P 1'
#
loop_
_entity.id
_entity.type
_entity.pdbx_description
1 polymer ?
#
loop_
_entity_poly.entity_id
_entity_poly.type
_entity_poly.pdbx_seq_one_letter_code
_entity_poly.pdbx_strand_id
1 'polypeptide(L)'
;MALSSEHGDPRPARSRARLLEAATDLLRSGGPSAVTVDAVIRASNVARATLYRHYASGNDLLAAAFHALIPPAPVPLAEGDLRARLIALVRAQAELIAEAPVSLAAMSWLALGSNLEHLPWGAAGAESVEVRNLRERVAEQYAVPFEAVLSSPEAIAELGDVDRLHAAALLFGPIVLGKLSTLPDFDYHEVAVVAVDGFLATHRISAANTGSAGA
;
A
#
# COMPACT_ATOMS: atom_id res chain seq x y z
N MET A 1 0.27 31.79 -36.24
CA MET A 1 -0.61 31.34 -35.14
C MET A 1 -1.13 29.95 -35.50
N ALA A 2 -0.43 28.90 -35.07
CA ALA A 2 -0.88 27.51 -35.18
C ALA A 2 -0.73 26.90 -33.79
N LEU A 3 -1.87 26.77 -33.10
CA LEU A 3 -1.96 26.06 -31.83
C LEU A 3 -2.00 24.57 -32.17
N SER A 4 -0.84 23.92 -32.10
CA SER A 4 -0.73 22.46 -32.15
C SER A 4 -1.56 21.87 -31.02
N SER A 5 -2.60 21.15 -31.38
CA SER A 5 -3.49 20.44 -30.48
C SER A 5 -2.76 19.27 -29.81
N GLU A 6 -2.07 19.54 -28.70
CA GLU A 6 -1.73 18.52 -27.70
C GLU A 6 -3.00 18.19 -26.88
N HIS A 7 -3.92 17.46 -27.49
CA HIS A 7 -4.95 16.71 -26.78
C HIS A 7 -4.82 15.27 -27.29
N GLY A 8 -4.14 14.42 -26.51
CA GLY A 8 -3.79 13.07 -26.91
C GLY A 8 -4.97 12.25 -27.43
N ASP A 9 -4.73 11.45 -28.47
CA ASP A 9 -5.75 10.60 -29.09
C ASP A 9 -6.48 9.76 -28.02
N PRO A 10 -7.82 9.82 -27.92
CA PRO A 10 -8.61 9.06 -26.95
C PRO A 10 -8.58 7.54 -27.19
N ARG A 11 -8.05 7.07 -28.33
CA ARG A 11 -7.93 5.63 -28.64
C ARG A 11 -6.91 4.91 -27.74
N PRO A 12 -5.64 5.37 -27.62
CA PRO A 12 -4.69 4.85 -26.63
C PRO A 12 -5.26 4.73 -25.21
N ALA A 13 -5.88 5.79 -24.69
CA ALA A 13 -6.44 5.81 -23.34
C ALA A 13 -7.53 4.74 -23.15
N ARG A 14 -8.45 4.59 -24.12
CA ARG A 14 -9.49 3.54 -24.08
C ARG A 14 -8.92 2.14 -24.11
N SER A 15 -7.90 1.87 -24.94
CA SER A 15 -7.27 0.55 -24.99
C SER A 15 -6.54 0.20 -23.69
N ARG A 16 -5.84 1.18 -23.08
CA ARG A 16 -5.19 1.00 -21.78
C ARG A 16 -6.20 0.72 -20.67
N ALA A 17 -7.32 1.46 -20.65
CA ALA A 17 -8.40 1.26 -19.68
C ALA A 17 -8.99 -0.17 -19.77
N ARG A 18 -9.30 -0.66 -20.98
CA ARG A 18 -9.84 -2.02 -21.18
C ARG A 18 -8.86 -3.13 -20.76
N LEU A 19 -7.56 -2.93 -21.00
CA LEU A 19 -6.52 -3.86 -20.55
C LEU A 19 -6.45 -3.90 -19.02
N LEU A 20 -6.46 -2.73 -18.38
CA LEU A 20 -6.41 -2.61 -16.92
C LEU A 20 -7.66 -3.20 -16.26
N GLU A 21 -8.85 -2.88 -16.76
CA GLU A 21 -10.13 -3.41 -16.27
C GLU A 21 -10.14 -4.95 -16.32
N ALA A 22 -9.81 -5.53 -17.48
CA ALA A 22 -9.71 -6.97 -17.63
C ALA A 22 -8.69 -7.61 -16.67
N ALA A 23 -7.53 -6.98 -16.47
CA ALA A 23 -6.53 -7.46 -15.54
C ALA A 23 -7.00 -7.39 -14.09
N THR A 24 -7.69 -6.31 -13.68
CA THR A 24 -8.24 -6.16 -12.33
C THR A 24 -9.33 -7.17 -12.02
N ASP A 25 -10.17 -7.52 -12.99
CA ASP A 25 -11.23 -8.52 -12.82
C ASP A 25 -10.66 -9.94 -12.72
N LEU A 26 -9.67 -10.27 -13.54
CA LEU A 26 -8.94 -11.53 -13.43
C LEU A 26 -8.22 -11.65 -12.08
N LEU A 27 -7.60 -10.56 -11.62
CA LEU A 27 -6.92 -10.51 -10.33
C LEU A 27 -7.89 -10.71 -9.16
N ARG A 28 -9.07 -10.08 -9.20
CA ARG A 28 -10.10 -10.22 -8.15
C ARG A 28 -10.70 -11.63 -8.10
N SER A 29 -10.89 -12.25 -9.26
CA SER A 29 -11.57 -13.54 -9.39
C SER A 29 -10.66 -14.76 -9.21
N GLY A 30 -9.39 -14.66 -9.63
CA GLY A 30 -8.47 -15.81 -9.69
C GLY A 30 -7.06 -15.52 -9.20
N GLY A 31 -6.80 -14.34 -8.61
CA GLY A 31 -5.50 -13.99 -8.08
C GLY A 31 -4.44 -13.70 -9.16
N PRO A 32 -3.16 -13.53 -8.75
CA PRO A 32 -2.09 -13.10 -9.65
C PRO A 32 -1.85 -14.07 -10.82
N SER A 33 -1.97 -15.37 -10.58
CA SER A 33 -1.74 -16.41 -11.60
C SER A 33 -2.81 -16.42 -12.69
N ALA A 34 -4.00 -15.88 -12.44
CA ALA A 34 -5.05 -15.73 -13.45
C ALA A 34 -4.76 -14.60 -14.45
N VAL A 35 -3.91 -13.63 -14.08
CA VAL A 35 -3.56 -12.47 -14.90
C VAL A 35 -2.46 -12.85 -15.89
N THR A 36 -2.82 -13.62 -16.91
CA THR A 36 -1.91 -13.96 -18.02
C THR A 36 -2.16 -13.04 -19.21
N VAL A 37 -1.12 -12.81 -20.03
CA VAL A 37 -1.23 -12.01 -21.27
C VAL A 37 -2.37 -12.49 -22.16
N ASP A 38 -2.52 -13.81 -22.33
CA ASP A 38 -3.59 -14.40 -23.15
C ASP A 38 -4.97 -14.25 -22.53
N ALA A 39 -5.09 -14.38 -21.21
CA ALA A 39 -6.36 -14.15 -20.53
C ALA A 39 -6.80 -12.68 -20.64
N VAL A 40 -5.86 -11.74 -20.45
CA VAL A 40 -6.14 -10.31 -20.58
C VAL A 40 -6.51 -9.95 -22.00
N ILE A 41 -5.78 -10.41 -23.02
CA ILE A 41 -6.11 -10.13 -24.44
C ILE A 41 -7.52 -10.61 -24.78
N ARG A 42 -7.86 -11.82 -24.34
CA ARG A 42 -9.19 -12.40 -24.56
C ARG A 42 -10.29 -11.60 -23.87
N ALA A 43 -10.09 -11.24 -22.60
CA ALA A 43 -11.09 -10.51 -21.81
C ALA A 43 -11.23 -9.04 -22.24
N SER A 44 -10.11 -8.37 -22.51
CA SER A 44 -10.09 -6.96 -22.92
C SER A 44 -10.50 -6.77 -24.37
N ASN A 45 -10.43 -7.81 -25.22
CA ASN A 45 -10.60 -7.72 -26.68
C ASN A 45 -9.76 -6.56 -27.28
N VAL A 46 -8.47 -6.55 -26.89
CA VAL A 46 -7.40 -5.66 -27.37
C VAL A 46 -6.28 -6.52 -27.94
N ALA A 47 -5.71 -6.13 -29.08
CA ALA A 47 -4.66 -6.90 -29.74
C ALA A 47 -3.39 -7.00 -28.88
N ARG A 48 -2.67 -8.13 -28.97
CA ARG A 48 -1.39 -8.36 -28.26
C ARG A 48 -0.37 -7.25 -28.48
N ALA A 49 -0.22 -6.78 -29.72
CA ALA A 49 0.70 -5.70 -30.05
C ALA A 49 0.32 -4.38 -29.37
N THR A 50 -0.98 -4.14 -29.11
CA THR A 50 -1.45 -2.97 -28.36
C THR A 50 -1.17 -3.10 -26.87
N LEU A 51 -1.28 -4.31 -26.30
CA LEU A 51 -0.89 -4.56 -24.90
C LEU A 51 0.58 -4.18 -24.69
N TYR A 52 1.48 -4.68 -25.53
CA TYR A 52 2.92 -4.40 -25.40
C TYR A 52 3.32 -2.95 -25.73
N ARG A 53 2.41 -2.15 -26.32
CA ARG A 53 2.60 -0.70 -26.45
C ARG A 53 2.32 0.07 -25.16
N HIS A 54 1.46 -0.48 -24.29
CA HIS A 54 1.09 0.15 -23.01
C HIS A 54 1.88 -0.39 -21.83
N TYR A 55 2.30 -1.65 -21.89
CA TYR A 55 2.98 -2.35 -20.81
C TYR A 55 4.16 -3.13 -21.41
N ALA A 56 5.38 -2.89 -20.94
CA ALA A 56 6.57 -3.54 -21.51
C ALA A 56 6.57 -5.05 -21.22
N SER A 57 5.89 -5.48 -20.15
CA SER A 57 5.75 -6.88 -19.76
C SER A 57 4.37 -7.18 -19.18
N GLY A 58 4.05 -8.48 -19.03
CA GLY A 58 2.88 -8.91 -18.26
C GLY A 58 2.97 -8.50 -16.78
N ASN A 59 4.18 -8.38 -16.24
CA ASN A 59 4.41 -7.92 -14.87
C ASN A 59 4.04 -6.46 -14.69
N ASP A 60 4.31 -5.60 -15.69
CA ASP A 60 3.93 -4.18 -15.62
C ASP A 60 2.41 -4.02 -15.63
N LEU A 61 1.71 -4.85 -16.42
CA LEU A 61 0.26 -4.91 -16.38
C LEU A 61 -0.25 -5.40 -15.03
N LEU A 62 0.36 -6.44 -14.46
CA LEU A 62 -0.01 -6.97 -13.15
C LEU A 62 0.23 -5.93 -12.04
N ALA A 63 1.35 -5.22 -12.07
CA ALA A 63 1.66 -4.13 -11.14
C ALA A 63 0.65 -2.98 -11.26
N ALA A 64 0.28 -2.61 -12.49
CA ALA A 64 -0.76 -1.60 -12.73
C ALA A 64 -2.15 -2.06 -12.23
N ALA A 65 -2.50 -3.35 -12.40
CA ALA A 65 -3.72 -3.92 -11.88
C ALA A 65 -3.75 -3.93 -10.35
N PHE A 66 -2.64 -4.30 -9.70
CA PHE A 66 -2.49 -4.19 -8.26
C PHE A 66 -2.67 -2.77 -7.76
N HIS A 67 -2.00 -1.82 -8.41
CA HIS A 67 -2.11 -0.40 -8.08
C HIS A 67 -3.56 0.07 -8.12
N ALA A 68 -4.33 -0.34 -9.14
CA ALA A 68 -5.74 0.01 -9.29
C ALA A 68 -6.68 -0.62 -8.24
N LEU A 69 -6.26 -1.71 -7.59
CA LEU A 69 -7.03 -2.37 -6.54
C LEU A 69 -6.68 -1.91 -5.11
N ILE A 70 -5.62 -1.13 -4.93
CA ILE A 70 -5.28 -0.57 -3.61
C ILE A 70 -6.35 0.47 -3.23
N PRO A 71 -7.13 0.23 -2.15
CA PRO A 71 -8.14 1.19 -1.70
C PRO A 71 -7.47 2.52 -1.30
N PRO A 72 -8.21 3.65 -1.26
CA PRO A 72 -7.68 4.89 -0.68
C PRO A 72 -7.27 4.70 0.78
N ALA A 73 -6.35 5.53 1.26
CA ALA A 73 -5.88 5.47 2.63
C ALA A 73 -7.00 5.91 3.57
N PRO A 74 -7.19 5.26 4.73
CA PRO A 74 -8.20 5.69 5.70
C PRO A 74 -7.87 7.10 6.19
N VAL A 75 -8.91 7.92 6.34
CA VAL A 75 -8.79 9.26 6.90
C VAL A 75 -8.81 9.13 8.42
N PRO A 76 -7.78 9.60 9.15
CA PRO A 76 -7.77 9.53 10.61
C PRO A 76 -8.90 10.37 11.23
N LEU A 77 -9.26 10.04 12.48
CA LEU A 77 -10.18 10.86 13.26
C LEU A 77 -9.62 12.27 13.47
N ALA A 78 -10.49 13.26 13.28
CA ALA A 78 -10.18 14.67 13.48
C ALA A 78 -10.11 15.07 14.96
N GLU A 79 -10.88 14.40 15.82
CA GLU A 79 -11.01 14.70 17.24
C GLU A 79 -10.61 13.49 18.11
N GLY A 80 -10.33 13.77 19.39
CA GLY A 80 -9.86 12.78 20.37
C GLY A 80 -8.39 12.97 20.71
N ASP A 81 -7.96 12.35 21.81
CA ASP A 81 -6.54 12.32 22.18
C ASP A 81 -5.72 11.50 21.18
N LEU A 82 -4.40 11.69 21.20
CA LEU A 82 -3.46 11.01 20.31
C LEU A 82 -3.67 9.49 20.28
N ARG A 83 -3.91 8.90 21.44
CA ARG A 83 -4.12 7.45 21.58
C ARG A 83 -5.38 7.00 20.85
N ALA A 84 -6.50 7.65 21.08
CA ALA A 84 -7.78 7.33 20.45
C ALA A 84 -7.69 7.48 18.92
N ARG A 85 -7.02 8.54 18.45
CA ARG A 85 -6.81 8.78 17.01
C ARG A 85 -5.93 7.71 16.37
N LEU A 86 -4.85 7.28 17.01
CA LEU A 86 -4.01 6.18 16.54
C LEU A 86 -4.75 4.83 16.56
N ILE A 87 -5.50 4.51 17.61
CA ILE A 87 -6.29 3.27 17.68
C ILE A 87 -7.31 3.21 16.54
N ALA A 88 -8.05 4.31 16.31
CA ALA A 88 -9.04 4.36 15.24
C ALA A 88 -8.39 4.18 13.86
N LEU A 89 -7.25 4.83 13.62
CA LEU A 89 -6.49 4.68 12.40
C LEU A 89 -6.02 3.23 12.19
N VAL A 90 -5.37 2.65 13.19
CA VAL A 90 -4.79 1.29 13.08
C VAL A 90 -5.89 0.24 12.93
N ARG A 91 -7.04 0.41 13.58
CA ARG A 91 -8.21 -0.47 13.38
C ARG A 91 -8.79 -0.38 11.97
N ALA A 92 -8.99 0.84 11.45
CA ALA A 92 -9.48 1.01 10.09
C ALA A 92 -8.53 0.36 9.07
N GLN A 93 -7.22 0.48 9.28
CA GLN A 93 -6.24 -0.21 8.44
C GLN A 93 -6.26 -1.73 8.62
N ALA A 94 -6.43 -2.20 9.86
CA ALA A 94 -6.52 -3.63 10.17
C ALA A 94 -7.71 -4.29 9.46
N GLU A 95 -8.86 -3.63 9.42
CA GLU A 95 -10.04 -4.09 8.66
C GLU A 95 -9.74 -4.22 7.17
N LEU A 96 -9.10 -3.20 6.56
CA LEU A 96 -8.68 -3.26 5.15
C LEU A 96 -7.72 -4.43 4.87
N ILE A 97 -6.81 -4.72 5.79
CA ILE A 97 -5.86 -5.83 5.69
C ILE A 97 -6.57 -7.18 5.87
N ALA A 98 -7.48 -7.28 6.83
CA ALA A 98 -8.22 -8.50 7.13
C ALA A 98 -9.13 -8.91 5.95
N GLU A 99 -9.79 -7.94 5.31
CA GLU A 99 -10.71 -8.17 4.19
C GLU A 99 -9.99 -8.38 2.83
N ALA A 100 -8.73 -7.94 2.70
CA ALA A 100 -8.00 -8.11 1.46
C ALA A 100 -7.70 -9.61 1.15
N PRO A 101 -7.80 -10.04 -0.12
CA PRO A 101 -7.25 -11.32 -0.54
C PRO A 101 -5.78 -11.42 -0.13
N VAL A 102 -5.36 -12.52 0.51
CA VAL A 102 -3.99 -12.69 1.02
C VAL A 102 -2.94 -12.46 -0.07
N SER A 103 -3.21 -12.85 -1.32
CA SER A 103 -2.34 -12.60 -2.46
C SER A 103 -2.19 -11.12 -2.82
N LEU A 104 -3.25 -10.33 -2.67
CA LEU A 104 -3.22 -8.87 -2.88
C LEU A 104 -2.40 -8.20 -1.78
N ALA A 105 -2.70 -8.57 -0.53
CA ALA A 105 -2.02 -8.06 0.65
C ALA A 105 -0.51 -8.39 0.60
N ALA A 106 -0.16 -9.68 0.42
CA ALA A 106 1.22 -10.15 0.30
C ALA A 106 1.97 -9.49 -0.87
N MET A 107 1.34 -9.27 -2.02
CA MET A 107 1.99 -8.60 -3.16
C MET A 107 2.20 -7.10 -2.94
N SER A 108 1.27 -6.40 -2.28
CA SER A 108 1.48 -5.01 -1.88
C SER A 108 2.69 -4.85 -0.95
N TRP A 109 2.92 -5.80 -0.03
CA TRP A 109 4.10 -5.78 0.86
C TRP A 109 5.39 -6.27 0.19
N LEU A 110 5.32 -7.25 -0.70
CA LEU A 110 6.48 -7.67 -1.49
C LEU A 110 6.93 -6.57 -2.46
N ALA A 111 6.00 -5.75 -2.95
CA ALA A 111 6.30 -4.57 -3.77
C ALA A 111 6.96 -3.42 -2.98
N LEU A 112 6.74 -3.35 -1.65
CA LEU A 112 7.47 -2.45 -0.75
C LEU A 112 8.91 -2.89 -0.51
N GLY A 113 9.19 -4.19 -0.57
CA GLY A 113 10.54 -4.72 -0.44
C GLY A 113 11.34 -4.60 -1.74
N SER A 114 12.64 -4.34 -1.64
CA SER A 114 13.60 -4.40 -2.75
C SER A 114 13.82 -5.81 -3.32
N ASN A 115 13.09 -6.83 -2.83
CA ASN A 115 13.32 -8.24 -3.13
C ASN A 115 12.37 -8.83 -4.20
N LEU A 116 11.79 -7.98 -5.06
CA LEU A 116 11.10 -8.44 -6.28
C LEU A 116 12.06 -9.19 -7.23
N GLU A 117 13.37 -9.02 -7.07
CA GLU A 117 14.45 -9.69 -7.83
C GLU A 117 14.46 -11.22 -7.69
N HIS A 118 13.79 -11.78 -6.67
CA HIS A 118 13.78 -13.23 -6.39
C HIS A 118 12.43 -13.92 -6.58
N LEU A 119 11.40 -13.18 -7.02
CA LEU A 119 10.16 -13.82 -7.42
C LEU A 119 10.38 -14.62 -8.72
N PRO A 120 9.73 -15.78 -8.91
CA PRO A 120 9.87 -16.62 -10.12
C PRO A 120 9.48 -15.93 -11.44
N TRP A 121 9.01 -14.69 -11.36
CA TRP A 121 8.61 -13.84 -12.47
C TRP A 121 9.39 -12.53 -12.54
N GLY A 122 10.34 -12.26 -11.63
CA GLY A 122 11.19 -11.07 -11.64
C GLY A 122 12.25 -11.19 -12.74
N ALA A 123 12.10 -10.42 -13.82
CA ALA A 123 13.19 -10.29 -14.79
C ALA A 123 14.33 -9.50 -14.16
N ALA A 124 15.56 -9.99 -14.29
CA ALA A 124 16.77 -9.23 -13.98
C ALA A 124 16.80 -7.97 -14.88
N GLY A 125 16.52 -6.79 -14.29
CA GLY A 125 16.44 -5.53 -15.01
C GLY A 125 16.09 -4.36 -14.11
N ALA A 126 16.32 -3.13 -14.60
CA ALA A 126 15.93 -1.91 -13.92
C ALA A 126 14.42 -1.88 -13.66
N GLU A 127 14.02 -1.40 -12.49
CA GLU A 127 12.64 -1.31 -12.05
C GLU A 127 11.75 -0.51 -13.02
N SER A 128 10.67 -1.15 -13.48
CA SER A 128 9.69 -0.51 -14.36
C SER A 128 8.90 0.59 -13.64
N VAL A 129 8.33 1.50 -14.43
CA VAL A 129 7.54 2.62 -13.91
C VAL A 129 6.31 2.12 -13.15
N GLU A 130 5.67 1.05 -13.63
CA GLU A 130 4.49 0.46 -13.02
C GLU A 130 4.80 -0.15 -11.65
N VAL A 131 5.95 -0.80 -11.51
CA VAL A 131 6.42 -1.37 -10.24
C VAL A 131 6.81 -0.27 -9.25
N ARG A 132 7.40 0.83 -9.74
CA ARG A 132 7.67 2.02 -8.92
C ARG A 132 6.39 2.67 -8.40
N ASN A 133 5.45 2.94 -9.30
CA ASN A 133 4.16 3.55 -8.95
C ASN A 133 3.39 2.68 -7.95
N LEU A 134 3.42 1.35 -8.12
CA LEU A 134 2.82 0.43 -7.15
C LEU A 134 3.43 0.60 -5.76
N ARG A 135 4.76 0.62 -5.66
CA ARG A 135 5.45 0.80 -4.36
C ARG A 135 5.14 2.13 -3.72
N GLU A 136 5.21 3.21 -4.48
CA GLU A 136 4.87 4.56 -4.00
C GLU A 136 3.43 4.58 -3.48
N ARG A 137 2.49 4.03 -4.25
CA ARG A 137 1.08 3.93 -3.83
C ARG A 137 0.90 3.13 -2.54
N VAL A 138 1.60 2.01 -2.36
CA VAL A 138 1.54 1.24 -1.12
C VAL A 138 2.18 2.02 0.04
N ALA A 139 3.31 2.68 -0.19
CA ALA A 139 3.97 3.49 0.84
C ALA A 139 3.07 4.64 1.29
N GLU A 140 2.45 5.36 0.34
CA GLU A 140 1.46 6.40 0.63
C GLU A 140 0.27 5.86 1.40
N GLN A 141 -0.25 4.69 1.01
CA GLN A 141 -1.36 4.03 1.70
C GLN A 141 -1.08 3.82 3.19
N TYR A 142 0.18 3.55 3.55
CA TYR A 142 0.59 3.37 4.95
C TYR A 142 1.03 4.66 5.63
N ALA A 143 1.79 5.53 4.97
CA ALA A 143 2.41 6.69 5.59
C ALA A 143 1.49 7.90 5.71
N VAL A 144 0.64 8.17 4.70
CA VAL A 144 -0.19 9.38 4.65
C VAL A 144 -1.15 9.49 5.84
N PRO A 145 -1.83 8.41 6.30
CA PRO A 145 -2.67 8.50 7.48
C PRO A 145 -1.89 8.82 8.76
N PHE A 146 -0.68 8.28 8.90
CA PHE A 146 0.17 8.61 10.05
C PHE A 146 0.69 10.04 9.99
N GLU A 147 0.99 10.56 8.81
CA GLU A 147 1.39 11.97 8.66
C GLU A 147 0.31 12.90 9.24
N ALA A 148 -0.96 12.64 8.95
CA ALA A 148 -2.08 13.44 9.47
C ALA A 148 -2.25 13.35 11.01
N VAL A 149 -1.81 12.26 11.66
CA VAL A 149 -1.90 12.10 13.12
C VAL A 149 -0.63 12.60 13.81
N LEU A 150 0.53 12.14 13.36
CA LEU A 150 1.83 12.34 13.99
C LEU A 150 2.42 13.75 13.76
N SER A 151 1.94 14.48 12.75
CA SER A 151 2.31 15.89 12.56
C SER A 151 1.44 16.85 13.39
N SER A 152 0.53 16.34 14.22
CA SER A 152 -0.27 17.18 15.12
C SER A 152 0.58 17.74 16.27
N PRO A 153 0.27 18.95 16.80
CA PRO A 153 1.03 19.54 17.90
C PRO A 153 1.08 18.65 19.16
N GLU A 154 -0.02 17.94 19.46
CA GLU A 154 -0.10 16.96 20.55
C GLU A 154 0.89 15.81 20.34
N ALA A 155 0.92 15.23 19.14
CA ALA A 155 1.85 14.15 18.80
C ALA A 155 3.31 14.58 18.90
N ILE A 156 3.64 15.78 18.39
CA ILE A 156 5.00 16.32 18.48
C ILE A 156 5.39 16.58 19.94
N ALA A 157 4.46 17.07 20.76
CA ALA A 157 4.71 17.32 22.18
C ALA A 157 4.90 16.02 22.98
N GLU A 158 4.13 14.96 22.67
CA GLU A 158 4.20 13.69 23.39
C GLU A 158 5.32 12.76 22.89
N LEU A 159 5.59 12.74 21.58
CA LEU A 159 6.44 11.73 20.91
C LEU A 159 7.70 12.31 20.27
N GLY A 160 7.76 13.62 20.02
CA GLY A 160 8.84 14.23 19.25
C GLY A 160 8.74 13.93 17.76
N ASP A 161 9.90 13.81 17.09
CA ASP A 161 9.94 13.43 15.68
C ASP A 161 9.95 11.90 15.55
N VAL A 162 8.90 11.38 14.93
CA VAL A 162 8.71 9.96 14.67
C VAL A 162 8.70 9.74 13.17
N ASP A 163 9.54 8.85 12.67
CA ASP A 163 9.49 8.44 11.27
C ASP A 163 8.20 7.67 10.98
N ARG A 164 7.46 8.09 9.93
CA ARG A 164 6.11 7.60 9.64
C ARG A 164 6.15 6.17 9.08
N LEU A 165 7.19 5.81 8.35
CA LEU A 165 7.37 4.45 7.83
C LEU A 165 7.73 3.50 8.98
N HIS A 166 8.54 3.93 9.94
CA HIS A 166 8.82 3.16 11.16
C HIS A 166 7.56 2.98 12.02
N ALA A 167 6.78 4.04 12.23
CA ALA A 167 5.51 3.95 12.94
C ALA A 167 4.56 2.95 12.26
N ALA A 168 4.42 3.04 10.93
CA ALA A 168 3.63 2.10 10.16
C ALA A 168 4.13 0.66 10.27
N ALA A 169 5.44 0.44 10.16
CA ALA A 169 6.03 -0.89 10.28
C ALA A 169 5.77 -1.52 11.66
N LEU A 170 5.92 -0.76 12.73
CA LEU A 170 5.69 -1.23 14.11
C LEU A 170 4.21 -1.48 14.41
N LEU A 171 3.33 -0.60 13.94
CA LEU A 171 1.90 -0.68 14.23
C LEU A 171 1.17 -1.70 13.35
N PHE A 172 1.60 -1.89 12.10
CA PHE A 172 0.96 -2.85 11.19
C PHE A 172 1.64 -4.21 11.15
N GLY A 173 2.91 -4.32 11.54
CA GLY A 173 3.64 -5.60 11.54
C GLY A 173 2.88 -6.76 12.20
N PRO A 174 2.33 -6.60 13.42
CA PRO A 174 1.54 -7.63 14.08
C PRO A 174 0.25 -8.00 13.32
N ILE A 175 -0.43 -7.03 12.72
CA ILE A 175 -1.66 -7.22 11.93
C ILE A 175 -1.34 -8.04 10.67
N VAL A 176 -0.25 -7.70 9.99
CA VAL A 176 0.22 -8.43 8.80
C VAL A 176 0.64 -9.85 9.15
N LEU A 177 1.35 -10.03 10.26
CA LEU A 177 1.69 -11.36 10.77
C LEU A 177 0.43 -12.19 11.00
N GLY A 178 -0.59 -11.62 11.66
CA GLY A 178 -1.89 -12.28 11.87
C GLY A 178 -2.50 -12.77 10.56
N LYS A 179 -2.56 -11.91 9.54
CA LYS A 179 -3.10 -12.22 8.21
C LYS A 179 -2.35 -13.35 7.49
N LEU A 180 -1.03 -13.43 7.67
CA LEU A 180 -0.18 -14.44 7.03
C LEU A 180 -0.08 -15.73 7.85
N SER A 181 -0.29 -15.64 9.15
CA SER A 181 -0.27 -16.77 10.06
C SER A 181 -1.59 -17.53 9.94
N THR A 182 -1.55 -18.85 9.80
CA THR A 182 -2.75 -19.72 9.84
C THR A 182 -3.33 -19.83 11.25
N LEU A 183 -3.07 -18.84 12.11
CA LEU A 183 -3.50 -18.83 13.50
C LEU A 183 -5.03 -18.72 13.53
N PRO A 184 -5.72 -19.69 14.15
CA PRO A 184 -7.16 -19.56 14.37
C PRO A 184 -7.44 -18.40 15.31
N ASP A 185 -8.57 -17.73 15.10
CA ASP A 185 -9.14 -16.72 16.01
C ASP A 185 -8.25 -15.51 16.30
N PHE A 186 -7.45 -15.07 15.32
CA PHE A 186 -6.64 -13.84 15.44
C PHE A 186 -7.53 -12.59 15.53
N ASP A 187 -7.55 -11.94 16.70
CA ASP A 187 -8.30 -10.69 16.90
C ASP A 187 -7.50 -9.47 16.42
N TYR A 188 -7.78 -9.03 15.20
CA TYR A 188 -7.17 -7.85 14.58
C TYR A 188 -7.46 -6.55 15.34
N HIS A 189 -8.61 -6.44 16.01
CA HIS A 189 -9.00 -5.23 16.72
C HIS A 189 -8.30 -5.11 18.07
N GLU A 190 -8.12 -6.22 18.78
CA GLU A 190 -7.35 -6.29 20.02
C GLU A 190 -5.87 -6.02 19.72
N VAL A 191 -5.30 -6.69 18.72
CA VAL A 191 -3.90 -6.49 18.32
C VAL A 191 -3.62 -5.05 17.92
N ALA A 192 -4.55 -4.39 17.22
CA ALA A 192 -4.43 -2.96 16.89
C ALA A 192 -4.32 -2.08 18.16
N VAL A 193 -5.11 -2.36 19.20
CA VAL A 193 -5.05 -1.61 20.47
C VAL A 193 -3.73 -1.85 21.18
N VAL A 194 -3.33 -3.12 21.34
CA VAL A 194 -2.10 -3.48 22.03
C VAL A 194 -0.86 -2.92 21.32
N ALA A 195 -0.85 -2.93 19.98
CA ALA A 195 0.24 -2.35 19.19
C ALA A 195 0.35 -0.84 19.43
N VAL A 196 -0.77 -0.10 19.44
CA VAL A 196 -0.76 1.34 19.73
C VAL A 196 -0.31 1.63 21.16
N ASP A 197 -0.82 0.87 22.13
CA ASP A 197 -0.45 1.04 23.53
C ASP A 197 1.06 0.79 23.76
N GLY A 198 1.60 -0.26 23.15
CA GLY A 198 3.04 -0.55 23.19
C GLY A 198 3.88 0.51 22.48
N PHE A 199 3.41 0.99 21.33
CA PHE A 199 4.06 2.07 20.58
C PHE A 199 4.15 3.35 21.42
N LEU A 200 3.03 3.80 22.01
CA LEU A 200 3.01 4.99 22.86
C LEU A 200 3.85 4.82 24.12
N ALA A 201 3.82 3.64 24.75
CA ALA A 201 4.63 3.37 25.94
C ALA A 201 6.15 3.47 25.68
N THR A 202 6.59 3.17 24.45
CA THR A 202 8.01 3.18 24.06
C THR A 202 8.49 4.48 23.44
N HIS A 203 7.59 5.26 22.83
CA HIS A 203 7.93 6.47 22.07
C HIS A 203 7.60 7.77 22.80
N ARG A 204 6.81 7.72 23.88
CA ARG A 204 6.54 8.92 24.69
C ARG A 204 7.83 9.47 25.28
N ILE A 205 8.03 10.77 25.11
CA ILE A 205 9.16 11.49 25.70
C ILE A 205 9.02 11.39 27.23
N SER A 206 9.89 10.58 27.84
CA SER A 206 9.93 10.50 29.29
C SER A 206 10.55 11.78 29.85
N ALA A 207 9.85 12.44 30.78
CA ALA A 207 10.34 13.62 31.50
C ALA A 207 11.69 13.38 32.24
N ALA A 208 12.16 12.13 32.32
CA ALA A 208 13.40 11.73 32.96
C ALA A 208 14.68 12.04 32.14
N ASN A 209 14.61 12.26 30.82
CA ASN A 209 15.82 12.43 29.98
C ASN A 209 16.28 13.88 29.77
N THR A 210 15.58 14.88 30.31
CA THR A 210 15.98 16.29 30.22
C THR A 210 16.78 16.80 31.43
N GLY A 211 17.09 15.94 32.41
CA GLY A 211 17.72 16.34 33.68
C GLY A 211 19.23 16.07 33.86
N SER A 212 19.93 15.44 32.91
CA SER A 212 21.32 14.98 33.12
C SER A 212 22.39 15.67 32.27
N ALA A 213 22.12 16.85 31.70
CA ALA A 213 23.12 17.67 31.03
C ALA A 213 23.32 18.99 31.79
N GLY A 214 23.87 18.89 33.01
CA GLY A 214 24.09 20.05 33.86
C GLY A 214 24.75 19.69 35.19
N ALA A 215 25.99 19.19 35.13
CA ALA A 215 26.95 19.20 36.24
C ALA A 215 28.37 19.17 35.66
#